data_AF-A0A966FPN0-F1
#
_entry.id   AF-A0A966FPN0-F1
#
_cell.length_a   1.000
_cell.length_b   1.000
_cell.length_c   1.000
_cell.angle_alpha   90.00
_cell.angle_beta   90.00
_cell.angle_gamma   90.00
#
_symmetry.space_group_name_H-M   'P 1'
#
loop_
_entity.id
_entity.type
_entity.pdbx_description
1 polymer ?
#
loop_
_entity_poly.entity_id
_entity_poly.type
_entity_poly.pdbx_seq_one_letter_code
_entity_poly.pdbx_strand_id
1 'polypeptide(L)' 'MNISNVFLKGKGKTAVILFHGFTGSPEELMELGETINKEEYNVFIPLLPGHGTN' A
#
# COMPACT_ATOMS: atom_id res chain seq x y z
N MET A 1 5.21 -4.01 -12.93
CA MET A 1 5.25 -3.57 -11.54
C MET A 1 4.19 -2.51 -11.31
N ASN A 2 3.41 -2.59 -10.24
CA ASN A 2 2.50 -1.49 -9.91
C ASN A 2 3.29 -0.34 -9.28
N ILE A 3 3.61 0.66 -10.09
CA ILE A 3 4.36 1.87 -9.71
C ILE A 3 3.42 3.04 -9.39
N SER A 4 2.32 2.76 -8.72
CA SER A 4 1.33 3.78 -8.37
C SER A 4 0.82 3.60 -6.96
N ASN A 5 0.27 4.67 -6.39
CA ASN A 5 -0.36 4.63 -5.09
C ASN A 5 -1.52 3.63 -5.09
N VAL A 6 -1.62 2.82 -4.03
CA VAL A 6 -2.73 1.89 -3.82
C VAL A 6 -3.57 2.34 -2.64
N PHE A 7 -4.88 2.31 -2.81
CA PHE A 7 -5.84 2.48 -1.73
C PHE A 7 -6.85 1.33 -1.72
N LEU A 8 -6.90 0.61 -0.61
CA LEU A 8 -7.87 -0.46 -0.36
C LEU A 8 -8.89 0.04 0.67
N LYS A 9 -10.15 0.13 0.26
CA LYS A 9 -11.23 0.62 1.13
C LYS A 9 -11.69 -0.49 2.07
N GLY A 10 -11.62 -0.25 3.38
CA GLY A 10 -12.25 -1.10 4.41
C GLY A 10 -13.54 -0.49 4.94
N LYS A 11 -14.33 -1.23 5.73
CA LYS A 11 -15.56 -0.70 6.37
C LYS A 11 -15.31 -0.17 7.79
N GLY A 12 -14.16 -0.47 8.38
CA GLY A 12 -13.74 0.03 9.68
C GLY A 12 -13.35 1.52 9.65
N LYS A 13 -13.14 2.08 10.85
CA LYS A 13 -12.76 3.49 11.03
C LYS A 13 -11.24 3.71 11.07
N THR A 14 -10.47 2.65 11.32
CA THR A 14 -9.01 2.71 11.42
C THR A 14 -8.36 2.56 10.05
N ALA A 15 -7.25 3.26 9.85
CA ALA A 15 -6.44 3.17 8.65
C ALA A 15 -5.02 2.68 8.98
N VAL A 16 -4.44 1.91 8.06
CA VAL A 16 -3.06 1.43 8.10
C VAL A 16 -2.33 1.95 6.86
N ILE A 17 -1.13 2.48 7.04
CA ILE A 17 -0.28 2.97 5.95
C ILE A 17 0.94 2.07 5.88
N LEU A 18 1.22 1.53 4.69
CA LEU A 18 2.34 0.61 4.45
C LEU A 18 3.37 1.27 3.54
N PHE A 19 4.62 1.36 3.97
CA PHE A 19 5.71 1.92 3.19
C PHE A 19 6.66 0.84 2.70
N HIS A 20 6.97 0.86 1.41
CA HIS A 20 7.91 -0.08 0.79
C HIS A 20 9.37 0.29 1.09
N GLY A 21 10.29 -0.64 0.81
CA GLY A 21 11.73 -0.45 1.02
C GLY A 21 12.42 0.49 0.01
N PHE A 22 13.71 0.74 0.21
CA PHE A 22 14.52 1.72 -0.55
C PHE A 22 14.57 1.49 -2.07
N THR A 23 14.44 0.26 -2.56
CA THR A 23 14.36 -0.04 -4.01
C THR A 23 13.01 -0.65 -4.40
N GLY A 24 12.06 -0.65 -3.46
CA GLY A 24 10.79 -1.34 -3.58
C GLY A 24 9.75 -0.53 -4.35
N SER A 25 8.55 -1.10 -4.43
CA SER A 25 7.35 -0.43 -4.94
C SER A 25 6.14 -0.91 -4.15
N PRO A 26 4.98 -0.24 -4.24
CA PRO A 26 3.76 -0.66 -3.54
C PRO A 26 3.35 -2.12 -3.77
N GLU A 27 3.73 -2.72 -4.90
CA GLU A 27 3.42 -4.11 -5.23
C GLU A 27 3.94 -5.12 -4.21
N GLU A 28 5.11 -4.88 -3.60
CA GLU A 28 5.70 -5.81 -2.63
C GLU A 28 4.86 -5.95 -1.35
N LEU A 29 3.95 -5.00 -1.12
CA LEU A 29 3.09 -4.92 0.07
C LEU A 29 1.65 -5.32 -0.23
N MET A 30 1.31 -5.74 -1.45
CA MET A 30 -0.08 -6.03 -1.83
C MET A 30 -0.70 -7.16 -1.03
N GLU A 31 0.00 -8.28 -0.83
CA GLU A 31 -0.51 -9.42 -0.07
C GLU A 31 -0.78 -9.05 1.40
N LEU A 32 0.13 -8.29 2.01
CA LEU A 32 -0.05 -7.76 3.36
C LEU A 32 -1.22 -6.77 3.42
N GLY A 33 -1.30 -5.86 2.45
CA GLY A 33 -2.37 -4.87 2.35
C GLY A 33 -3.75 -5.50 2.22
N GLU A 34 -3.89 -6.53 1.39
CA GLU A 34 -5.14 -7.29 1.24
C GLU A 34 -5.51 -8.05 2.51
N THR A 35 -4.52 -8.62 3.21
CA THR A 35 -4.74 -9.31 4.48
C THR A 35 -5.26 -8.36 5.55
N ILE A 36 -4.64 -7.19 5.69
CA ILE A 36 -5.09 -6.15 6.63
C ILE A 36 -6.47 -5.59 6.23
N ASN A 37 -6.72 -5.41 4.93
CA ASN A 37 -8.00 -4.91 4.45
C ASN A 37 -9.16 -5.89 4.70
N LYS A 38 -8.90 -7.22 4.64
CA LYS A 38 -9.89 -8.26 5.02
C LYS A 38 -10.35 -8.16 6.47
N GLU A 39 -9.52 -7.61 7.35
CA GLU A 39 -9.87 -7.30 8.74
C GLU A 39 -10.59 -5.94 8.88
N GLU A 40 -11.17 -5.43 7.79
CA GLU A 40 -11.97 -4.21 7.69
C GLU A 40 -11.21 -2.89 7.86
N TYR A 41 -9.87 -2.90 7.88
CA TYR A 41 -9.06 -1.68 7.88
C TYR A 41 -9.05 -1.00 6.50
N ASN A 42 -9.02 0.33 6.48
CA ASN A 42 -8.63 1.07 5.28
C ASN A 42 -7.11 0.97 5.13
N VAL A 43 -6.60 0.68 3.93
CA VAL A 43 -5.16 0.54 3.69
C VAL A 43 -4.71 1.50 2.61
N PHE A 44 -3.60 2.19 2.85
CA PHE A 44 -2.95 3.05 1.87
C PHE A 44 -1.48 2.65 1.71
N ILE A 45 -1.07 2.41 0.46
CA ILE A 45 0.31 2.03 0.09
C ILE A 45 0.81 3.08 -0.91
N PRO A 46 1.51 4.14 -0.45
CA PRO A 46 2.06 5.15 -1.34
C PRO A 46 3.26 4.62 -2.12
N LEU A 47 3.41 5.10 -3.34
CA LEU A 47 4.70 5.11 -4.02
C LEU A 47 5.53 6.24 -3.42
N LEU A 48 6.69 5.91 -2.83
CA LEU A 48 7.58 6.92 -2.27
C LEU A 48 8.21 7.80 -3.38
N PRO A 49 8.45 9.10 -3.12
CA PRO A 49 9.06 9.99 -4.11
C PRO A 49 10.42 9.49 -4.60
N GLY A 50 10.66 9.55 -5.91
CA GLY A 50 11.89 9.08 -6.54
C GLY A 50 11.85 7.61 -6.97
N HIS A 51 10.82 6.85 -6.58
CA HIS A 51 10.57 5.49 -7.07
C HIS A 51 9.67 5.54 -8.30
N GLY A 52 9.96 4.73 -9.32
CA GLY A 52 9.20 4.74 -10.57
C GLY A 52 9.47 5.97 -11.47
N THR A 53 10.49 6.76 -11.15
CA THR A 53 11.02 7.85 -11.98
C THR A 53 12.40 7.49 -12.53
N ASN A 54 12.81 8.12 -13.64
CA ASN A 54 14.15 7.98 -14.24
C ASN A 54 15.10 9.08 -13.76
#